data_AF-A0A1Y3EN72-F1
#
_entry.id   AF-A0A1Y3EN72-F1
#
_cell.length_a   1.000
_cell.length_b   1.000
_cell.length_c   1.000
_cell.angle_alpha   90.00
_cell.angle_beta   90.00
_cell.angle_gamma   90.00
#
_symmetry.space_group_name_H-M   'P 1'
#
loop_
_entity.id
_entity.type
_entity.pdbx_description
1 polymer ?
#
loop_
_entity_poly.entity_id
_entity_poly.type
_entity_poly.pdbx_seq_one_letter_code
_entity_poly.pdbx_strand_id
1 'polypeptide(L)'
;RDLSLPVAVQNSKSRTYYSERYEALSSASLDQNVPLSEPYHFSALYSNSGVVLYYMIRVPPFSNLALEYHDNTFDMPDRLFHSINTTWNMASWDWRGDNKELIPEFFTLPEMFINTQS
;
A
#
# COMPACT_ATOMS: atom_id res chain seq x y z
N ARG A 1 -13.85 -7.56 -6.24
CA ARG A 1 -13.66 -6.83 -4.97
C ARG A 1 -15.00 -6.67 -4.29
N ASP A 2 -15.08 -6.96 -3.00
CA ASP A 2 -16.19 -6.54 -2.14
C ASP A 2 -15.93 -5.10 -1.66
N LEU A 3 -16.80 -4.17 -2.04
CA LEU A 3 -16.65 -2.74 -1.73
C LEU A 3 -17.07 -2.38 -0.30
N SER A 4 -17.71 -3.30 0.42
CA SER A 4 -17.96 -3.13 1.86
C SER A 4 -16.71 -3.33 2.72
N LEU A 5 -15.61 -3.78 2.10
CA LEU A 5 -14.36 -4.14 2.76
C LEU A 5 -13.16 -3.32 2.22
N PRO A 6 -12.20 -2.94 3.07
CA PRO A 6 -10.89 -2.43 2.63
C PRO A 6 -10.14 -3.44 1.73
N VAL A 7 -9.20 -2.98 0.90
CA VAL A 7 -8.36 -3.86 0.04
C VAL A 7 -7.65 -4.93 0.87
N ALA A 8 -7.05 -4.52 1.99
CA ALA A 8 -6.23 -5.40 2.83
C ALA A 8 -6.97 -6.61 3.41
N VAL A 9 -8.31 -6.62 3.38
CA VAL A 9 -9.15 -7.61 4.06
C VAL A 9 -10.19 -8.26 3.14
N GLN A 10 -9.90 -8.34 1.85
CA GLN A 10 -10.80 -8.96 0.87
C GLN A 10 -11.00 -10.47 1.11
N ASN A 11 -10.03 -11.14 1.75
CA ASN A 11 -10.14 -12.55 2.15
C ASN A 11 -10.28 -12.72 3.67
N SER A 12 -10.78 -13.88 4.08
CA SER A 12 -11.01 -14.22 5.48
C SER A 12 -9.74 -14.31 6.31
N LYS A 13 -8.64 -14.84 5.76
CA LYS A 13 -7.36 -14.97 6.49
C LYS A 13 -6.82 -13.61 6.91
N SER A 14 -6.84 -12.63 6.02
CA SER A 14 -6.43 -11.25 6.35
C SER A 14 -7.38 -10.61 7.37
N ARG A 15 -8.69 -10.82 7.26
CA ARG A 15 -9.67 -10.31 8.25
C ARG A 15 -9.35 -10.82 9.66
N THR A 16 -9.13 -12.12 9.80
CA THR A 16 -8.74 -12.74 11.07
C THR A 16 -7.44 -12.14 11.59
N TYR A 17 -6.40 -12.08 10.75
CA TYR A 17 -5.11 -11.52 11.15
C TYR A 17 -5.19 -10.09 11.69
N TYR A 18 -5.89 -9.20 10.97
CA TYR A 18 -5.97 -7.80 11.38
C TYR A 18 -6.84 -7.61 12.63
N SER A 19 -7.84 -8.45 12.85
CA SER A 19 -8.65 -8.45 14.08
C SER A 19 -7.82 -8.92 15.28
N GLU A 20 -7.12 -10.05 15.15
CA GLU A 20 -6.23 -10.60 16.18
C GLU A 20 -5.10 -9.62 16.54
N ARG A 21 -4.53 -8.94 15.53
CA ARG A 21 -3.53 -7.89 15.74
C ARG A 21 -4.08 -6.77 16.61
N TYR A 22 -5.26 -6.25 16.27
CA TYR A 22 -5.88 -5.17 17.02
C TYR A 22 -6.13 -5.57 18.47
N GLU A 23 -6.68 -6.77 18.70
CA GLU A 23 -6.92 -7.32 20.05
C GLU A 23 -5.62 -7.48 20.84
N ALA A 24 -4.55 -7.96 20.22
CA ALA A 24 -3.24 -8.08 20.85
C ALA A 24 -2.66 -6.71 21.24
N LEU A 25 -2.76 -5.71 20.35
CA LEU A 25 -2.33 -4.34 20.65
C LEU A 25 -3.17 -3.71 21.77
N SER A 26 -4.48 -3.92 21.75
CA SER A 26 -5.40 -3.45 22.79
C SER A 26 -5.16 -4.10 24.15
N SER A 27 -4.70 -5.35 24.17
CA SER A 27 -4.36 -6.05 25.41
C SER A 27 -3.01 -5.57 25.95
N ALA A 28 -2.02 -5.35 25.08
CA ALA A 28 -0.71 -4.83 25.45
C ALA A 28 -0.78 -3.39 25.98
N SER A 29 -1.68 -2.55 25.47
CA SER A 29 -1.87 -1.18 25.98
C SER A 29 -2.42 -1.09 27.40
N LEU A 30 -2.89 -2.20 27.98
CA LEU A 30 -3.30 -2.28 29.39
C LEU A 30 -2.10 -2.50 30.35
N ASP A 31 -0.94 -2.90 29.82
CA ASP A 31 0.29 -2.99 30.60
C ASP A 31 0.91 -1.59 30.75
N GLN A 32 0.95 -1.09 32.00
CA GLN A 32 1.48 0.23 32.33
C GLN A 32 2.98 0.41 32.01
N ASN A 33 3.69 -0.68 31.68
CA ASN A 33 5.11 -0.65 31.30
C ASN A 33 5.34 -0.53 29.78
N VAL A 34 4.28 -0.57 28.97
CA VAL A 34 4.38 -0.46 27.51
C VAL A 34 4.00 0.96 27.09
N PRO A 35 4.74 1.61 26.17
CA PRO A 35 4.33 2.90 25.63
C PRO A 35 2.91 2.83 25.07
N LEU A 36 2.04 3.75 25.49
CA LEU A 36 0.66 3.85 25.01
C LEU A 36 0.67 4.18 23.51
N SER A 37 0.52 3.16 22.67
CA SER A 37 0.12 3.33 21.28
C SER A 37 -1.32 2.85 21.13
N GLU A 38 -2.18 3.70 20.59
CA GLU A 38 -3.57 3.32 20.28
C GLU A 38 -3.59 2.06 19.40
N PRO A 39 -4.44 1.05 19.70
CA PRO A 39 -4.56 -0.13 18.88
C PRO A 39 -5.00 0.21 17.46
N TYR A 40 -4.44 -0.49 16.48
CA TYR A 40 -4.76 -0.26 15.07
C TYR A 40 -4.83 -1.57 14.29
N HIS A 41 -5.66 -1.56 13.25
CA HIS A 41 -5.71 -2.66 12.29
C HIS A 41 -4.55 -2.54 11.31
N PHE A 42 -4.42 -1.40 10.63
CA PHE A 42 -3.40 -1.18 9.60
C PHE A 42 -2.30 -0.25 10.11
N SER A 43 -1.05 -0.67 10.03
CA SER A 43 0.10 0.18 10.40
C SER A 43 0.45 1.22 9.34
N ALA A 44 -0.03 1.03 8.11
CA ALA A 44 0.21 1.93 6.98
C ALA A 44 -1.12 2.55 6.50
N LEU A 45 -1.02 3.73 5.92
CA LEU A 45 -2.16 4.42 5.30
C LEU A 45 -2.36 3.94 3.87
N TYR A 46 -3.61 3.73 3.49
CA TYR A 46 -4.01 3.29 2.16
C TYR A 46 -3.74 4.33 1.07
N SER A 47 -3.59 5.61 1.46
CA SER A 47 -3.30 6.75 0.59
C SER A 47 -2.17 7.56 1.20
N ASN A 48 -1.09 7.72 0.45
CA ASN A 48 0.05 8.57 0.79
C ASN A 48 0.84 8.90 -0.49
N SER A 49 1.80 9.81 -0.41
CA SER A 49 2.63 10.22 -1.56
C SER A 49 3.40 9.05 -2.18
N GLY A 50 3.89 8.11 -1.36
CA GLY A 50 4.57 6.90 -1.84
C GLY A 50 3.67 6.03 -2.73
N VAL A 51 2.38 5.89 -2.39
CA VAL A 51 1.40 5.16 -3.22
C VAL A 51 1.18 5.85 -4.57
N VAL A 52 1.07 7.19 -4.58
CA VAL A 52 0.91 7.96 -5.82
C VAL A 52 2.16 7.81 -6.69
N LEU A 53 3.36 8.00 -6.13
CA LEU A 53 4.64 7.85 -6.84
C LEU A 53 4.83 6.43 -7.37
N TYR A 54 4.46 5.42 -6.59
CA TYR A 54 4.48 4.02 -7.00
C TYR A 54 3.65 3.81 -8.28
N TYR A 55 2.39 4.24 -8.31
CA TYR A 55 1.52 4.06 -9.47
C TYR A 55 1.91 4.93 -10.67
N MET A 56 2.35 6.16 -10.43
CA MET A 56 2.62 7.16 -11.46
C MET A 56 4.06 7.16 -11.96
N ILE A 57 4.86 6.14 -11.63
CA ILE A 57 6.30 6.08 -11.92
C ILE A 57 6.67 6.28 -13.41
N ARG A 58 5.75 6.05 -14.35
CA ARG A 58 5.94 6.24 -15.80
C ARG A 58 5.55 7.63 -16.32
N VAL A 59 4.89 8.44 -15.50
CA VAL A 59 4.28 9.72 -15.90
C VAL A 59 5.10 10.89 -15.37
N PRO A 60 5.62 11.79 -16.22
CA PRO A 60 6.22 13.04 -15.75
C PRO A 60 5.19 13.95 -15.06
N PRO A 61 5.55 14.69 -13.99
CA PRO A 61 6.86 14.75 -13.36
C PRO A 61 7.11 13.65 -12.30
N PHE A 62 6.14 12.75 -12.07
CA PHE A 62 6.20 11.75 -11.00
C PHE A 62 7.35 10.77 -11.14
N SER A 63 7.83 10.47 -12.36
CA SER A 63 9.05 9.69 -12.56
C SER A 63 10.27 10.30 -11.86
N ASN A 64 10.46 11.62 -11.95
CA ASN A 64 11.57 12.32 -11.29
C ASN A 64 11.35 12.41 -9.79
N LEU A 65 10.12 12.68 -9.36
CA LEU A 65 9.78 12.71 -7.94
C LEU A 65 9.97 11.35 -7.27
N ALA A 66 9.70 10.24 -7.99
CA ALA A 66 9.96 8.89 -7.50
C ALA A 66 11.47 8.63 -7.34
N LEU A 67 12.30 9.12 -8.27
CA LEU A 67 13.76 9.05 -8.13
C LEU A 67 14.23 9.84 -6.91
N GLU A 68 13.80 11.08 -6.75
CA GLU A 68 14.16 11.93 -5.61
C GLU A 68 13.74 11.28 -4.28
N TYR A 69 12.56 10.65 -4.25
CA TYR A 69 12.05 9.92 -3.10
C TYR A 69 12.90 8.68 -2.72
N HIS A 70 13.63 8.11 -3.69
CA HIS A 70 14.47 6.92 -3.53
C HIS A 70 15.97 7.26 -3.68
N ASP A 71 16.40 8.38 -3.09
CA ASP A 71 17.81 8.81 -3.05
C ASP A 71 18.45 8.93 -4.45
N ASN A 72 17.68 9.42 -5.43
CA ASN A 72 18.05 9.58 -6.84
C ASN A 72 18.39 8.27 -7.56
N THR A 73 17.88 7.14 -7.06
CA THR A 73 18.00 5.83 -7.70
C THR A 73 16.64 5.17 -7.80
N PHE A 74 16.41 4.39 -8.86
CA PHE A 74 15.19 3.58 -8.88
C PHE A 74 15.30 2.47 -7.84
N ASP A 75 14.18 2.19 -7.20
CA ASP A 75 14.06 1.05 -6.29
C ASP A 75 14.28 -0.28 -7.05
N MET A 76 14.45 -1.38 -6.32
CA MET A 76 14.50 -2.73 -6.88
C MET A 76 13.30 -2.95 -7.81
N PRO A 77 13.50 -3.51 -9.03
CA PRO A 77 12.42 -3.67 -10.01
C PRO A 77 11.16 -4.35 -9.46
N ASP A 78 11.33 -5.35 -8.59
CA ASP A 78 10.24 -6.09 -7.96
C ASP A 78 9.44 -5.27 -6.93
N ARG A 79 9.96 -4.12 -6.49
CA ARG A 79 9.27 -3.16 -5.59
C ARG A 79 8.61 -2.01 -6.34
N LEU A 80 8.84 -1.89 -7.65
CA LEU A 80 8.21 -0.87 -8.48
C LEU A 80 6.84 -1.34 -8.98
N PHE A 81 6.01 -0.39 -9.42
CA PHE A 81 4.75 -0.75 -10.07
C PHE A 81 5.02 -1.35 -11.45
N HIS A 82 4.91 -2.67 -11.58
CA HIS A 82 5.16 -3.38 -12.84
C HIS A 82 4.00 -4.27 -13.31
N SER A 83 3.02 -4.56 -12.45
CA SER A 83 1.91 -5.48 -12.76
C SER A 83 0.71 -5.20 -11.86
N ILE A 84 -0.44 -4.90 -12.45
CA ILE A 84 -1.70 -4.69 -11.71
C ILE A 84 -2.04 -5.91 -10.86
N ASN A 85 -1.86 -7.12 -11.41
CA ASN A 85 -2.15 -8.37 -10.70
C ASN A 85 -1.24 -8.55 -9.48
N THR A 86 0.06 -8.32 -9.65
CA THR A 86 1.03 -8.41 -8.54
C THR A 86 0.69 -7.39 -7.46
N THR A 87 0.43 -6.14 -7.87
CA THR A 87 0.07 -5.05 -6.96
C THR A 87 -1.21 -5.34 -6.17
N TRP A 88 -2.24 -5.91 -6.82
CA TRP A 88 -3.48 -6.32 -6.16
C TRP A 88 -3.24 -7.45 -5.15
N ASN A 89 -2.47 -8.46 -5.51
CA ASN A 89 -2.17 -9.58 -4.62
C ASN A 89 -1.38 -9.12 -3.38
N MET A 90 -0.37 -8.26 -3.57
CA MET A 90 0.38 -7.66 -2.47
C MET A 90 -0.52 -6.89 -1.51
N ALA A 91 -1.40 -6.03 -2.03
CA ALA A 91 -2.24 -5.18 -1.20
C ALA A 91 -3.39 -5.93 -0.50
N SER A 92 -3.85 -7.06 -1.06
CA SER A 92 -5.06 -7.75 -0.57
C SER A 92 -4.80 -9.08 0.14
N TRP A 93 -3.64 -9.70 -0.09
CA TRP A 93 -3.32 -11.06 0.35
C TRP A 93 -1.91 -11.20 0.91
N ASP A 94 -0.90 -10.83 0.13
CA ASP A 94 0.45 -11.36 0.31
C ASP A 94 1.27 -10.56 1.33
N TRP A 95 1.03 -9.24 1.45
CA TRP A 95 1.85 -8.38 2.29
C TRP A 95 1.03 -7.62 3.34
N ARG A 96 1.31 -7.90 4.61
CA ARG A 96 0.57 -7.35 5.77
C ARG A 96 0.85 -5.87 6.07
N GLY A 97 1.71 -5.22 5.28
CA GLY A 97 2.03 -3.80 5.39
C GLY A 97 1.63 -2.99 4.15
N ASP A 98 0.97 -3.61 3.17
CA ASP A 98 0.52 -2.95 1.94
C ASP A 98 -0.99 -3.06 1.93
N ASN A 99 -1.62 -1.92 2.13
CA ASN A 99 -3.06 -1.75 2.14
C ASN A 99 -3.46 -0.63 1.18
N LYS A 100 -2.64 -0.38 0.15
CA LYS A 100 -2.84 0.74 -0.76
C LYS A 100 -4.11 0.57 -1.59
N GLU A 101 -4.84 1.66 -1.71
CA GLU A 101 -6.04 1.75 -2.54
C GLU A 101 -5.69 2.25 -3.94
N LEU A 102 -6.63 2.15 -4.88
CA LEU A 102 -6.45 2.71 -6.21
C LEU A 102 -6.53 4.24 -6.18
N ILE A 103 -5.82 4.87 -7.12
CA ILE A 103 -5.91 6.31 -7.39
C ILE A 103 -6.87 6.57 -8.58
N PRO A 104 -7.42 7.80 -8.74
CA PRO A 104 -8.33 8.12 -9.84
C PRO A 104 -7.79 7.81 -11.23
N GLU A 105 -6.48 7.93 -11.43
CA GLU A 105 -5.76 7.75 -12.70
C GLU A 105 -5.95 6.35 -13.30
N PHE A 106 -6.27 5.34 -12.48
CA PHE A 106 -6.66 4.00 -12.96
C PHE A 106 -7.88 4.04 -13.90
N PHE A 107 -8.70 5.08 -13.80
CA PHE A 107 -9.94 5.22 -14.56
C PHE A 107 -9.89 6.35 -15.58
N THR A 108 -8.87 7.21 -15.53
CA THR A 108 -8.81 8.45 -16.33
C THR A 108 -7.51 8.66 -17.10
N LEU A 109 -6.44 7.90 -16.82
CA LEU A 109 -5.10 8.16 -17.39
C LEU A 109 -4.40 6.84 -17.82
N PRO A 110 -4.72 6.27 -18.99
CA PRO A 110 -4.09 5.03 -19.46
C PRO A 110 -2.58 5.12 -19.65
N GLU A 111 -2.03 6.32 -19.83
CA GLU A 111 -0.60 6.60 -19.97
C GLU A 111 0.20 6.11 -18.75
N MET A 112 -0.40 6.00 -17.57
CA MET A 112 0.27 5.46 -16.37
C MET A 112 0.75 4.01 -16.53
N PHE A 113 0.18 3.26 -17.48
CA PHE A 113 0.56 1.88 -17.77
C PHE A 113 1.51 1.74 -18.97
N ILE A 114 1.83 2.83 -19.65
CA ILE A 114 2.65 2.83 -20.86
C ILE A 114 4.00 3.47 -20.53
N ASN A 115 5.09 2.75 -20.79
CA ASN A 115 6.41 3.36 -20.72
C ASN A 115 6.74 4.06 -22.04
N THR A 116 6.49 5.38 -22.11
CA THR A 116 6.81 6.20 -23.29
C THR A 116 8.21 6.80 -23.26
N GLN A 117 8.95 6.63 -22.17
CA GLN A 117 10.32 7.12 -22.01
C GLN A 117 11.29 6.00 -22.41
N SER A 118 11.61 5.96 -23.71
CA SER A 118 12.66 5.13 -24.29
C SER A 118 13.92 5.96 -24.51
#